data_AF-A0A950FWV3-F1
#
_entry.id   AF-A0A950FWV3-F1
#
_cell.length_a   1.000
_cell.length_b   1.000
_cell.length_c   1.000
_cell.angle_alpha   90.00
_cell.angle_beta   90.00
_cell.angle_gamma   90.00
#
_symmetry.space_group_name_H-M   'P 1'
#
loop_
_entity.id
_entity.type
_entity.pdbx_description
1 polymer ?
#
loop_
_entity_poly.entity_id
_entity_poly.type
_entity_poly.pdbx_seq_one_letter_code
_entity_poly.pdbx_strand_id
1 'polypeptide(L)'
;MDRTQKHKLGVANRERKRLKPTGGNASAFEKCRPVLQAMASEILHVGPIGRGIVMKLVNNMFIQVQWIVVAEGLVLGVKAGLDAKTMVNVVGNATSNSVAFQYSAPRILVAISKGSRSKGSAAPMTS
;
A
#
# COMPACT_ATOMS: atom_id res chain seq x y z
N MET A 1 -18.31 -11.49 -18.03
CA MET A 1 -17.83 -10.78 -16.83
C MET A 1 -17.50 -9.35 -17.22
N ASP A 2 -18.34 -8.43 -16.79
CA ASP A 2 -18.53 -7.11 -17.37
C ASP A 2 -17.47 -6.07 -16.92
N ARG A 3 -16.98 -5.27 -17.88
CA ARG A 3 -15.97 -4.21 -17.70
C ARG A 3 -16.47 -3.07 -16.79
N THR A 4 -17.78 -2.99 -16.57
CA THR A 4 -18.46 -1.94 -15.80
C THR A 4 -18.34 -2.10 -14.27
N GLN A 5 -17.90 -3.27 -13.76
CA GLN A 5 -17.68 -3.49 -12.32
C GLN A 5 -16.32 -2.98 -11.83
N LYS A 6 -15.35 -2.67 -12.72
CA LYS A 6 -14.04 -2.12 -12.33
C LYS A 6 -14.08 -0.64 -11.93
N HIS A 7 -15.22 0.03 -12.09
CA HIS A 7 -15.35 1.48 -11.93
C HIS A 7 -15.77 1.95 -10.52
N LYS A 8 -16.07 1.03 -9.58
CA LYS A 8 -16.58 1.36 -8.23
C LYS A 8 -15.61 1.13 -7.07
N LEU A 9 -14.34 0.84 -7.34
CA LEU A 9 -13.27 0.99 -6.36
C LEU A 9 -12.51 2.27 -6.73
N GLY A 10 -12.92 3.39 -6.11
CA GLY A 10 -12.34 4.70 -6.31
C GLY A 10 -10.88 4.76 -5.88
N VAL A 11 -9.99 4.29 -6.75
CA VAL A 11 -8.60 4.75 -6.78
C VAL A 11 -8.46 5.40 -8.14
N ALA A 12 -8.64 6.73 -8.14
CA ALA A 12 -8.38 7.56 -9.30
C ALA A 12 -7.07 7.10 -9.94
N ASN A 13 -7.17 6.66 -11.19
CA ASN A 13 -6.05 6.39 -12.08
C ASN A 13 -5.35 7.73 -12.38
N ARG A 14 -4.75 8.36 -11.36
CA ARG A 14 -3.65 9.29 -11.60
C ARG A 14 -2.57 8.43 -12.20
N GLU A 15 -2.29 8.63 -13.49
CA GLU A 15 -1.09 8.13 -14.16
C GLU A 15 0.01 8.02 -13.12
N ARG A 16 0.46 6.80 -12.80
CA ARG A 16 1.39 6.60 -11.68
C ARG A 16 2.69 7.29 -12.03
N LYS A 17 2.79 8.57 -11.67
CA LYS A 17 4.02 9.33 -11.81
C LYS A 17 5.03 8.65 -10.90
N ARG A 18 5.89 7.82 -11.49
CA ARG A 18 6.98 7.15 -10.80
C ARG A 18 8.04 8.22 -10.58
N LEU A 19 8.06 8.77 -9.38
CA LEU A 19 9.15 9.60 -8.91
C LEU A 19 10.36 8.72 -8.60
N LYS A 20 11.52 9.04 -9.19
CA LYS A 20 12.79 8.42 -8.85
C LYS A 20 13.73 9.42 -8.17
N PRO A 21 14.08 9.23 -6.89
CA PRO A 21 15.14 9.99 -6.25
C PRO A 21 16.50 9.49 -6.76
N THR A 22 17.36 10.41 -7.20
CA THR A 22 18.71 10.12 -7.71
C THR A 22 19.73 10.94 -6.92
N GLY A 23 20.83 10.32 -6.52
CA GLY A 23 21.97 10.99 -5.89
C GLY A 23 23.21 10.89 -6.77
N GLY A 24 24.01 11.95 -6.85
CA GLY A 24 25.21 12.01 -7.68
C GLY A 24 25.73 13.43 -7.86
N ASN A 25 26.83 13.58 -8.60
CA ASN A 25 27.31 14.90 -9.02
C ASN A 25 26.28 15.56 -9.93
N ALA A 26 25.97 16.86 -9.71
CA ALA A 26 24.97 17.59 -10.47
C ALA A 26 25.28 17.62 -11.99
N SER A 27 26.55 17.81 -12.37
CA SER A 27 26.95 17.84 -13.78
C SER A 27 26.75 16.48 -14.49
N ALA A 28 26.97 15.38 -13.78
CA ALA A 28 26.71 14.04 -14.30
C ALA A 28 25.21 13.75 -14.36
N PHE A 29 24.45 14.21 -13.37
CA PHE A 29 22.99 14.10 -13.34
C PHE A 29 22.35 14.78 -14.55
N GLU A 30 22.76 16.02 -14.88
CA GLU A 30 22.22 16.73 -16.05
C GLU A 30 22.52 16.00 -17.37
N LYS A 31 23.73 15.45 -17.52
CA LYS A 31 24.08 14.65 -18.70
C LYS A 31 23.24 13.37 -18.82
N CYS A 32 22.94 12.72 -17.70
CA CYS A 32 22.14 11.50 -17.67
C CYS A 32 20.63 11.74 -17.62
N ARG A 33 20.18 12.99 -17.43
CA ARG A 33 18.76 13.37 -17.30
C ARG A 33 17.89 12.82 -18.44
N PRO A 34 18.27 12.89 -19.73
CA PRO A 34 17.43 12.40 -20.82
C PRO A 34 17.16 10.88 -20.73
N VAL A 35 18.18 10.11 -20.36
CA VAL A 35 18.05 8.65 -20.19
C VAL A 35 17.21 8.32 -18.97
N LEU A 36 17.42 9.05 -17.86
CA LEU A 36 16.63 8.85 -16.65
C LEU A 36 15.15 9.19 -16.88
N GLN A 37 14.85 10.21 -17.69
CA GLN A 37 13.47 10.65 -18.00
C GLN A 37 12.69 9.62 -18.81
N ALA A 38 13.37 8.81 -19.63
CA ALA A 38 12.74 7.67 -20.28
C ALA A 38 12.31 6.59 -19.28
N MET A 39 12.92 6.51 -18.09
CA MET A 39 12.64 5.49 -17.08
C MET A 39 11.61 5.90 -16.02
N ALA A 40 11.39 7.20 -15.85
CA ALA A 40 10.58 7.75 -14.76
C ALA A 40 9.91 9.04 -15.20
N SER A 41 8.65 9.21 -14.86
CA SER A 41 7.88 10.43 -15.19
C SER A 41 8.40 11.67 -14.46
N GLU A 42 9.07 11.48 -13.33
CA GLU A 42 9.65 12.57 -12.54
C GLU A 42 10.93 12.08 -11.86
N ILE A 43 11.96 12.92 -11.87
CA ILE A 43 13.26 12.60 -11.27
C ILE A 43 13.68 13.77 -10.40
N LEU A 44 14.00 13.45 -9.15
CA LEU A 44 14.44 14.43 -8.16
C LEU A 44 15.91 14.17 -7.84
N HIS A 45 16.76 15.17 -8.05
CA HIS A 45 18.13 15.13 -7.56
C HIS A 45 18.14 15.45 -6.07
N VAL A 46 18.48 14.47 -5.24
CA VAL A 46 18.40 14.56 -3.77
C VAL A 46 19.76 14.78 -3.11
N GLY A 47 20.77 15.17 -3.89
CA GLY A 47 22.11 15.51 -3.40
C GLY A 47 23.22 14.59 -3.91
N PRO A 48 24.37 14.50 -3.21
CA PRO A 48 25.53 13.76 -3.67
C PRO A 48 25.29 12.25 -3.77
N ILE A 49 26.29 11.53 -4.27
CA ILE A 49 26.23 10.07 -4.44
C ILE A 49 25.77 9.37 -3.15
N GLY A 50 24.92 8.35 -3.30
CA GLY A 50 24.33 7.62 -2.18
C GLY A 50 23.04 8.24 -1.61
N ARG A 51 22.77 9.54 -1.74
CA ARG A 51 21.55 10.17 -1.18
C ARG A 51 20.25 9.64 -1.80
N GLY A 52 20.26 9.31 -3.09
CA GLY A 52 19.13 8.65 -3.74
C GLY A 52 18.76 7.30 -3.11
N ILE A 53 19.79 6.52 -2.75
CA ILE A 53 19.62 5.22 -2.09
C ILE A 53 19.06 5.42 -0.68
N VAL A 54 19.63 6.36 0.10
CA VAL A 54 19.13 6.69 1.44
C VAL A 54 17.67 7.12 1.38
N MET A 55 17.31 8.01 0.45
CA MET A 55 15.91 8.44 0.27
C MET A 55 15.00 7.26 -0.08
N LYS A 56 15.47 6.33 -0.92
CA LYS A 56 14.70 5.14 -1.26
C LYS A 56 14.50 4.22 -0.06
N LEU A 57 15.50 4.07 0.81
CA LEU A 57 15.41 3.32 2.05
C LEU A 57 14.40 3.95 3.01
N VAL A 58 14.44 5.27 3.20
CA VAL A 58 13.47 6.01 4.03
C VAL A 58 12.05 5.82 3.51
N ASN A 59 11.83 5.97 2.20
CA ASN A 59 10.52 5.73 1.60
C ASN A 59 10.05 4.27 1.77
N ASN A 60 10.97 3.30 1.62
CA ASN A 60 10.65 1.91 1.86
C ASN A 60 10.31 1.65 3.33
N MET A 61 10.98 2.28 4.28
CA MET A 61 10.64 2.17 5.70
C MET A 61 9.21 2.67 5.97
N PHE A 62 8.81 3.80 5.41
CA PHE A 62 7.45 4.33 5.59
C PHE A 62 6.36 3.36 5.10
N ILE A 63 6.53 2.74 3.93
CA ILE A 63 5.52 1.79 3.42
C ILE A 63 5.46 0.53 4.31
N GLN A 64 6.58 0.06 4.84
CA GLN A 64 6.61 -1.11 5.71
C GLN A 64 5.87 -0.86 7.02
N VAL A 65 6.12 0.28 7.68
CA VAL A 65 5.40 0.64 8.92
C VAL A 65 3.91 0.76 8.67
N GLN A 66 3.51 1.40 7.57
CA GLN A 66 2.09 1.51 7.23
C GLN A 66 1.45 0.13 7.04
N TRP A 67 2.12 -0.83 6.41
CA TRP A 67 1.57 -2.18 6.25
C TRP A 67 1.36 -2.91 7.58
N ILE A 68 2.29 -2.76 8.53
CA ILE A 68 2.16 -3.32 9.87
C ILE A 68 0.94 -2.72 10.58
N VAL A 69 0.80 -1.39 10.56
CA VAL A 69 -0.35 -0.68 11.16
C VAL A 69 -1.68 -1.16 10.58
N VAL A 70 -1.75 -1.34 9.25
CA VAL A 70 -2.97 -1.82 8.60
C VAL A 70 -3.29 -3.27 9.00
N ALA A 71 -2.29 -4.13 9.10
CA ALA A 71 -2.49 -5.51 9.51
C ALA A 71 -2.99 -5.59 10.97
N GLU A 72 -2.33 -4.90 11.89
CA GLU A 72 -2.71 -4.89 13.30
C GLU A 72 -4.06 -4.24 13.54
N GLY A 73 -4.33 -3.08 12.90
CA GLY A 73 -5.60 -2.38 13.04
C GLY A 73 -6.79 -3.19 12.55
N LEU A 74 -6.66 -3.89 11.41
CA LEU A 74 -7.72 -4.77 10.90
C LEU A 74 -7.95 -5.98 11.81
N VAL A 75 -6.88 -6.60 12.32
CA VAL A 75 -7.00 -7.74 13.25
C VAL A 75 -7.63 -7.31 14.56
N LEU A 76 -7.24 -6.15 15.11
CA LEU A 76 -7.80 -5.58 16.32
C LEU A 76 -9.30 -5.32 16.16
N GLY A 77 -9.69 -4.66 15.06
CA GLY A 77 -11.10 -4.37 14.79
C GLY A 77 -11.95 -5.63 14.65
N VAL A 78 -11.44 -6.67 13.98
CA VAL A 78 -12.15 -7.97 13.90
C VAL A 78 -12.30 -8.61 15.27
N LYS A 79 -11.26 -8.59 16.11
CA LYS A 79 -11.33 -9.11 17.48
C LYS A 79 -12.30 -8.31 18.36
N ALA A 80 -12.47 -7.02 18.09
CA ALA A 80 -13.47 -6.17 18.73
C ALA A 80 -14.90 -6.38 18.18
N GLY A 81 -15.08 -7.27 17.20
CA GLY A 81 -16.40 -7.61 16.63
C GLY A 81 -16.81 -6.80 15.39
N LEU A 82 -15.91 -5.99 14.82
CA LEU A 82 -16.19 -5.24 13.60
C LEU A 82 -16.07 -6.12 12.36
N ASP A 83 -16.99 -5.94 11.41
CA ASP A 83 -16.90 -6.59 10.11
C ASP A 83 -15.73 -6.01 9.30
N ALA A 84 -14.87 -6.90 8.82
CA ALA A 84 -13.64 -6.53 8.15
C ALA A 84 -13.90 -5.82 6.80
N LYS A 85 -14.97 -6.18 6.07
CA LYS A 85 -15.31 -5.50 4.81
C LYS A 85 -15.79 -4.08 5.06
N THR A 86 -16.60 -3.90 6.09
CA THR A 86 -17.08 -2.59 6.53
C THR A 86 -15.92 -1.69 6.95
N MET A 87 -14.97 -2.20 7.72
CA MET A 87 -13.76 -1.45 8.07
C MET A 87 -12.97 -1.01 6.84
N VAL A 88 -12.83 -1.88 5.83
CA VAL A 88 -12.13 -1.51 4.59
C VAL A 88 -12.85 -0.42 3.81
N ASN A 89 -14.18 -0.46 3.77
CA ASN A 89 -14.96 0.59 3.14
C ASN A 89 -14.85 1.93 3.90
N VAL A 90 -14.90 1.90 5.23
CA VAL A 90 -14.79 3.10 6.07
C VAL A 90 -13.40 3.72 5.95
N VAL A 91 -12.34 2.94 6.20
CA VAL A 91 -10.96 3.43 6.17
C VAL A 91 -10.56 3.87 4.76
N GLY A 92 -11.08 3.21 3.72
CA GLY A 92 -10.85 3.59 2.33
C GLY A 92 -11.43 4.96 1.95
N ASN A 93 -12.47 5.44 2.64
CA ASN A 93 -13.08 6.76 2.42
C ASN A 93 -12.69 7.79 3.49
N ALA A 94 -11.99 7.37 4.56
CA ALA A 94 -11.56 8.24 5.64
C ALA A 94 -10.18 8.85 5.36
N THR A 95 -9.79 9.83 6.19
CA THR A 95 -8.46 10.48 6.15
C THR A 95 -7.31 9.52 6.42
N SER A 96 -7.58 8.38 7.06
CA SER A 96 -6.62 7.30 7.29
C SER A 96 -6.28 6.48 6.03
N ASN A 97 -6.91 6.76 4.89
CA ASN A 97 -6.64 6.05 3.65
C ASN A 97 -5.19 6.31 3.16
N SER A 98 -4.54 5.27 2.65
CA SER A 98 -3.19 5.35 2.08
C SER A 98 -3.00 4.36 0.94
N VAL A 99 -1.97 4.59 0.11
CA VAL A 99 -1.60 3.64 -0.95
C VAL A 99 -1.24 2.27 -0.34
N ALA A 100 -0.63 2.28 0.86
CA ALA A 100 -0.32 1.08 1.61
C ALA A 100 -1.59 0.31 1.96
N PHE A 101 -2.59 1.01 2.50
CA PHE A 101 -3.89 0.45 2.90
C PHE A 101 -4.62 -0.18 1.71
N GLN A 102 -4.78 0.57 0.61
CA GLN A 102 -5.47 0.10 -0.59
C GLN A 102 -4.80 -1.14 -1.19
N TYR A 103 -3.47 -1.25 -1.06
CA TYR A 103 -2.74 -2.41 -1.54
C TYR A 103 -2.84 -3.61 -0.58
N SER A 104 -2.67 -3.42 0.73
CA SER A 104 -2.57 -4.53 1.67
C SER A 104 -3.93 -5.02 2.18
N ALA A 105 -4.92 -4.14 2.36
CA ALA A 105 -6.19 -4.48 2.99
C ALA A 105 -6.94 -5.65 2.31
N PRO A 106 -7.07 -5.72 0.96
CA PRO A 106 -7.73 -6.85 0.32
C PRO A 106 -7.04 -8.20 0.58
N ARG A 107 -5.70 -8.20 0.69
CA ARG A 107 -4.92 -9.41 0.97
C ARG A 107 -5.09 -9.87 2.41
N ILE A 108 -5.12 -8.93 3.34
CA ILE A 108 -5.34 -9.20 4.76
C ILE A 108 -6.76 -9.72 5.00
N LEU A 109 -7.78 -9.19 4.32
CA LEU A 109 -9.15 -9.71 4.38
C LEU A 109 -9.25 -11.18 3.98
N VAL A 110 -8.56 -11.58 2.91
CA VAL A 110 -8.51 -12.99 2.48
C VAL A 110 -7.86 -13.86 3.55
N ALA A 111 -6.80 -13.38 4.20
CA ALA A 111 -6.13 -14.11 5.28
C ALA A 111 -7.04 -14.27 6.51
N ILE A 112 -7.73 -13.21 6.93
CA ILE A 112 -8.67 -13.23 8.07
C ILE A 112 -9.84 -14.20 7.80
N SER A 113 -10.41 -14.19 6.60
CA SER A 113 -11.50 -15.10 6.20
C SER A 113 -11.10 -16.58 6.19
N LYS A 114 -9.83 -16.88 5.92
CA LYS A 114 -9.30 -18.25 6.02
C LYS A 114 -9.08 -18.66 7.48
N GLY A 115 -8.65 -17.74 8.34
CA GLY A 115 -8.46 -17.98 9.77
C GLY A 115 -9.76 -18.23 10.53
N SER A 116 -10.84 -17.49 10.25
CA SER A 116 -12.13 -17.66 10.94
C SER A 116 -12.81 -19.00 10.67
N ARG A 117 -12.60 -19.59 9.48
CA ARG A 117 -13.12 -20.93 9.14
C ARG A 117 -12.50 -22.06 9.97
N SER A 118 -11.29 -21.87 10.51
CA SER A 118 -10.65 -22.90 11.35
C SER A 118 -11.20 -22.97 12.79
N LYS A 119 -11.87 -21.92 13.28
CA LYS A 119 -12.42 -21.86 14.64
C LYS A 119 -13.93 -22.12 14.73
N GLY A 120 -14.59 -22.43 13.60
CA GLY A 120 -16.04 -22.66 13.52
C GLY A 120 -16.50 -24.12 13.63
N SER A 121 -15.63 -25.06 14.03
CA SER A 121 -16.00 -26.46 14.28
C SER A 121 -15.73 -26.84 15.73
N ALA A 122 -16.50 -26.25 16.64
CA ALA A 122 -16.84 -26.88 17.91
C ALA A 122 -18.31 -27.28 17.79
N ALA A 123 -18.56 -28.60 17.82
CA ALA A 123 -19.86 -29.23 17.65
C ALA A 123 -20.92 -28.68 18.63
N PRO A 124 -22.21 -28.76 18.30
CA PRO A 124 -23.27 -28.43 19.24
C PRO A 124 -23.16 -29.34 20.46
N MET A 125 -22.96 -28.77 21.65
CA MET A 125 -23.16 -29.49 22.90
C MET A 125 -24.66 -29.73 23.07
N THR A 126 -25.11 -30.88 22.57
CA THR A 126 -26.35 -31.53 22.98
C THR A 126 -26.04 -32.49 24.12
N SER A 127 -26.49 -32.14 25.33
CA SER A 127 -27.16 -33.03 26.30
C SER A 127 -27.62 -32.19 27.48
#